data_AF-K0KPN4-F1
#
_entry.id   AF-K0KPN4-F1
#
_cell.length_a   1.000
_cell.length_b   1.000
_cell.length_c   1.000
_cell.angle_alpha   90.00
_cell.angle_beta   90.00
_cell.angle_gamma   90.00
#
_symmetry.space_group_name_H-M   'P 1'
#
loop_
_entity.id
_entity.type
_entity.pdbx_description
1 polymer ?
#
loop_
_entity_poly.entity_id
_entity_poly.type
_entity_poly.pdbx_seq_one_letter_code
_entity_poly.pdbx_strand_id
1 'polypeptide(L)'
;MVSKLKDLFVRNRPSCEMGNNLAAAQTKGYNAILKLSDEELIGTLCLEPAGLKNKQSTRMYQSYQSDRFVAALLDPRTSFEYKLKEICQILGPQNVEYKKYSVKLKVKAHPTKALSEDDINNIKAYLDNSESGEDIYIFMKPDLNISKFLNYLNDFGSLKCDKDIDDDICQINREQIPKVLIYIYKPEFFNCFIKLINFYSNSLESGSSYCSRHVLTGKVVQRQDSSYMSIKETEPHRNCAYFFRPFKLDHNKCINDELLKRFSKVFQRVEFRNTKSSNHRFYSIYDMECANDKINIKTNDKINIKNDDNFNKKDSLPEYSSTQ
;
A
#
# COMPACT_ATOMS: atom_id res chain seq x y z
N MET A 1 26.49 2.35 58.46
CA MET A 1 26.66 2.34 56.98
C MET A 1 25.37 1.96 56.22
N VAL A 2 24.17 2.21 56.79
CA VAL A 2 22.87 1.85 56.19
C VAL A 2 22.05 3.09 55.79
N SER A 3 22.48 4.31 56.13
CA SER A 3 21.72 5.54 55.82
C SER A 3 21.95 6.11 54.42
N LYS A 4 22.98 5.67 53.67
CA LYS A 4 23.22 6.14 52.28
C LYS A 4 22.48 5.34 51.20
N LEU A 5 21.83 4.23 51.55
CA LEU A 5 21.07 3.40 50.60
C LEU A 5 19.60 3.82 50.47
N LYS A 6 19.01 4.51 51.45
CA LYS A 6 17.63 4.98 51.35
C LYS A 6 17.46 6.20 50.42
N ASP A 7 18.48 7.05 50.32
CA ASP A 7 18.44 8.23 49.43
C ASP A 7 18.64 7.89 47.95
N LEU A 8 19.16 6.70 47.63
CA LEU A 8 19.31 6.20 46.26
C LEU A 8 18.01 5.63 45.68
N PHE A 9 17.04 5.26 46.52
CA PHE A 9 15.74 4.73 46.08
C PHE A 9 14.63 5.77 46.00
N VAL A 10 14.86 7.00 46.45
CA VAL A 10 13.87 8.10 46.38
C VAL A 10 14.13 9.06 45.21
N ARG A 11 15.33 9.04 44.60
CA ARG A 11 15.69 9.95 43.48
C ARG A 11 15.56 9.39 42.07
N ASN A 12 15.06 8.15 41.91
CA ASN A 12 14.76 7.56 40.60
C ASN A 12 13.25 7.30 40.41
N ARG A 13 12.43 8.36 40.52
CA ARG A 13 11.20 8.43 39.74
C ARG A 13 11.31 9.56 38.72
N PRO A 14 11.62 9.22 37.46
CA PRO A 14 11.00 9.87 36.34
C PRO A 14 10.06 8.89 35.63
N SER A 15 9.00 9.44 35.00
CA SER A 15 8.42 8.96 33.73
C SER A 15 7.10 8.16 33.69
N CYS A 16 6.37 7.90 34.78
CA CYS A 16 5.02 7.31 34.60
C CYS A 16 3.97 8.37 34.19
N GLU A 17 3.99 9.56 34.81
CA GLU A 17 3.04 10.64 34.48
C GLU A 17 3.34 11.33 33.14
N MET A 18 4.62 11.52 32.80
CA MET A 18 5.02 12.09 31.49
C MET A 18 4.66 11.18 30.31
N GLY A 19 4.80 9.85 30.47
CA GLY A 19 4.39 8.89 29.46
C GLY A 19 2.87 8.87 29.24
N ASN A 20 2.10 8.98 30.33
CA ASN A 20 0.64 9.04 30.27
C ASN A 20 0.13 10.33 29.62
N ASN A 21 0.75 11.47 29.93
CA ASN A 21 0.37 12.76 29.35
C ASN A 21 0.69 12.84 27.86
N LEU A 22 1.83 12.28 27.42
CA LEU A 22 2.20 12.22 26.01
C LEU A 22 1.25 11.32 25.21
N ALA A 23 0.95 10.13 25.71
CA ALA A 23 0.01 9.21 25.06
C ALA A 23 -1.41 9.79 24.98
N ALA A 24 -1.86 10.50 26.03
CA ALA A 24 -3.12 11.21 26.03
C ALA A 24 -3.13 12.35 25.00
N ALA A 25 -2.07 13.16 24.93
CA ALA A 25 -1.93 14.22 23.93
C ALA A 25 -1.93 13.68 22.50
N GLN A 26 -1.24 12.57 22.24
CA GLN A 26 -1.25 11.90 20.93
C GLN A 26 -2.65 11.41 20.55
N THR A 27 -3.37 10.77 21.49
CA THR A 27 -4.74 10.30 21.25
C THR A 27 -5.70 11.46 20.97
N LYS A 28 -5.55 12.57 21.71
CA LYS A 28 -6.30 13.81 21.46
C LYS A 28 -5.98 14.38 20.08
N GLY A 29 -4.69 14.44 19.71
CA GLY A 29 -4.24 14.93 18.41
C GLY A 29 -4.80 14.11 17.24
N TYR A 30 -4.74 12.78 17.32
CA TYR A 30 -5.37 11.87 16.36
C TYR A 30 -6.85 12.19 16.15
N ASN A 31 -7.61 12.25 17.24
CA ASN A 31 -9.04 12.51 17.19
C ASN A 31 -9.36 13.94 16.72
N ALA A 32 -8.51 14.91 17.04
CA ALA A 32 -8.66 16.29 16.60
C ALA A 32 -8.54 16.37 15.07
N ILE A 33 -7.53 15.72 14.47
CA ILE A 33 -7.37 15.68 13.00
C ILE A 33 -8.62 15.11 12.31
N LEU A 34 -9.16 14.00 12.81
CA LEU A 34 -10.32 13.34 12.22
C LEU A 34 -11.62 14.15 12.30
N LYS A 35 -11.69 15.13 13.21
CA LYS A 35 -12.87 15.97 13.42
C LYS A 35 -12.79 17.32 12.71
N LEU A 36 -11.67 17.65 12.09
CA LEU A 36 -11.53 18.91 11.35
C LEU A 36 -12.53 18.97 10.20
N SER A 37 -13.22 20.09 10.07
CA SER A 37 -13.90 20.45 8.83
C SER A 37 -12.90 20.67 7.70
N ASP A 38 -13.39 20.76 6.46
CA ASP A 38 -12.52 20.89 5.28
C ASP A 38 -11.71 22.20 5.32
N GLU A 39 -12.34 23.28 5.77
CA GLU A 39 -11.71 24.59 5.93
C GLU A 39 -10.65 24.56 7.05
N GLU A 40 -10.95 23.94 8.19
CA GLU A 40 -9.99 23.79 9.28
C GLU A 40 -8.83 22.87 8.89
N LEU A 41 -9.10 21.79 8.16
CA LEU A 41 -8.09 20.86 7.66
C LEU A 41 -7.10 21.59 6.74
N ILE A 42 -7.61 22.29 5.72
CA ILE A 42 -6.79 23.08 4.80
C ILE A 42 -6.10 24.21 5.55
N GLY A 43 -6.77 24.84 6.52
CA GLY A 43 -6.22 25.94 7.32
C GLY A 43 -5.14 25.51 8.33
N THR A 44 -5.13 24.25 8.77
CA THR A 44 -4.24 23.77 9.84
C THR A 44 -3.10 22.91 9.31
N LEU A 45 -3.38 22.03 8.35
CA LEU A 45 -2.43 21.02 7.88
C LEU A 45 -1.90 21.34 6.47
N CYS A 46 -0.69 20.87 6.22
CA CYS A 46 -0.08 20.85 4.89
C CYS A 46 0.55 19.48 4.60
N LEU A 47 0.89 19.29 3.34
CA LEU A 47 1.66 18.13 2.88
C LEU A 47 3.13 18.50 2.81
N GLU A 48 3.98 17.62 3.33
CA GLU A 48 5.42 17.69 3.10
C GLU A 48 5.92 16.38 2.47
N PRO A 49 7.07 16.39 1.77
CA PRO A 49 7.64 15.17 1.24
C PRO A 49 7.91 14.16 2.38
N ALA A 50 7.39 12.94 2.24
CA ALA A 50 7.75 11.87 3.15
C ALA A 50 9.22 11.50 2.92
N GLY A 51 10.08 11.81 3.91
CA GLY A 51 11.52 11.70 3.76
C GLY A 51 11.98 10.26 3.47
N LEU A 52 12.91 10.11 2.53
CA LEU A 52 13.61 8.85 2.19
C LEU A 52 14.44 8.23 3.34
N LYS A 53 14.44 8.83 4.55
CA LYS A 53 15.35 8.49 5.65
C LYS A 53 15.17 7.06 6.15
N ASN A 54 13.97 6.50 6.03
CA ASN A 54 13.78 5.06 6.13
C ASN A 54 14.17 4.42 4.78
N LYS A 55 15.43 3.93 4.72
CA LYS A 55 16.00 3.16 3.59
C LYS A 55 15.14 1.94 3.17
N GLN A 56 14.13 1.59 3.96
CA GLN A 56 13.01 0.75 3.56
C GLN A 56 11.92 1.61 2.90
N SER A 57 12.26 2.29 1.79
CA SER A 57 11.23 2.63 0.80
C SER A 57 10.40 1.36 0.60
N THR A 58 9.08 1.46 0.71
CA THR A 58 8.14 0.34 0.58
C THR A 58 8.30 -0.31 -0.80
N ARG A 59 9.23 -1.26 -0.87
CA ARG A 59 9.59 -2.06 -2.06
C ARG A 59 8.63 -3.21 -2.27
N MET A 60 7.65 -3.39 -1.39
CA MET A 60 6.61 -4.38 -1.50
C MET A 60 5.29 -3.74 -1.09
N TYR A 61 4.29 -3.88 -1.95
CA TYR A 61 2.92 -3.47 -1.74
C TYR A 61 2.07 -4.74 -1.71
N GLN A 62 1.21 -4.88 -0.70
CA GLN A 62 0.46 -6.12 -0.48
C GLN A 62 -1.02 -5.80 -0.59
N SER A 63 -1.65 -6.23 -1.69
CA SER A 63 -3.12 -6.30 -1.76
C SER A 63 -3.50 -7.51 -0.90
N TYR A 64 -3.79 -7.27 0.37
CA TYR A 64 -3.67 -8.29 1.40
C TYR A 64 -5.01 -8.76 1.96
N GLN A 65 -5.20 -10.08 1.97
CA GLN A 65 -6.18 -10.75 2.83
C GLN A 65 -5.62 -11.96 3.62
N SER A 66 -4.49 -12.60 3.24
CA SER A 66 -3.95 -13.78 3.93
C SER A 66 -2.49 -13.70 4.41
N ASP A 67 -2.28 -13.72 5.74
CA ASP A 67 -0.96 -13.63 6.42
C ASP A 67 -0.14 -14.87 6.13
N ARG A 68 -0.83 -15.99 5.92
CA ARG A 68 -0.25 -17.26 5.51
C ARG A 68 0.45 -17.13 4.15
N PHE A 69 -0.14 -16.42 3.19
CA PHE A 69 0.48 -16.24 1.88
C PHE A 69 1.77 -15.42 1.98
N VAL A 70 1.71 -14.28 2.68
CA VAL A 70 2.88 -13.43 2.89
C VAL A 70 3.98 -14.18 3.64
N ALA A 71 3.61 -14.93 4.69
CA ALA A 71 4.56 -15.73 5.43
C ALA A 71 5.20 -16.82 4.55
N ALA A 72 4.41 -17.58 3.79
CA ALA A 72 4.92 -18.62 2.91
C ALA A 72 5.84 -18.05 1.81
N LEU A 73 5.45 -16.92 1.22
CA LEU A 73 6.23 -16.22 0.19
C LEU A 73 7.57 -15.70 0.72
N LEU A 74 7.63 -15.28 1.98
CA LEU A 74 8.79 -14.62 2.58
C LEU A 74 9.57 -15.49 3.57
N ASP A 75 9.16 -16.74 3.77
CA ASP A 75 9.84 -17.67 4.67
C ASP A 75 11.27 -17.93 4.17
N PRO A 76 12.31 -17.56 4.93
CA PRO A 76 13.69 -17.74 4.50
C PRO A 76 14.13 -19.22 4.48
N ARG A 77 13.33 -20.14 5.06
CA ARG A 77 13.66 -21.56 5.18
C ARG A 77 13.25 -22.38 3.95
N THR A 78 12.32 -21.88 3.14
CA THR A 78 11.89 -22.54 1.90
C THR A 78 12.72 -22.03 0.72
N SER A 79 13.02 -22.89 -0.27
CA SER A 79 13.75 -22.46 -1.46
C SER A 79 12.88 -21.59 -2.38
N PHE A 80 13.52 -20.83 -3.26
CA PHE A 80 12.80 -20.02 -4.24
C PHE A 80 12.05 -20.87 -5.26
N GLU A 81 12.64 -22.00 -5.69
CA GLU A 81 12.02 -22.97 -6.59
C GLU A 81 10.76 -23.57 -5.97
N TYR A 82 10.82 -23.91 -4.67
CA TYR A 82 9.66 -24.40 -3.94
C TYR A 82 8.54 -23.36 -3.90
N LYS A 83 8.87 -22.09 -3.65
CA LYS A 83 7.89 -21.00 -3.66
C LYS A 83 7.18 -20.87 -5.01
N LEU A 84 7.91 -20.90 -6.12
CA LEU A 84 7.32 -20.80 -7.47
C LEU A 84 6.48 -22.03 -7.85
N LYS A 85 6.87 -23.21 -7.34
CA LYS A 85 6.17 -24.45 -7.64
C LYS A 85 4.88 -24.57 -6.83
N GLU A 86 4.93 -24.32 -5.53
CA GLU A 86 3.85 -24.69 -4.60
C GLU A 86 3.09 -23.50 -4.03
N ILE A 87 3.67 -22.29 -3.96
CA ILE A 87 3.07 -21.17 -3.20
C ILE A 87 2.56 -20.06 -4.13
N CYS A 88 3.39 -19.60 -5.05
CA CYS A 88 3.12 -18.42 -5.84
C CYS A 88 3.45 -18.58 -7.33
N GLN A 89 2.87 -17.70 -8.12
CA GLN A 89 3.26 -17.48 -9.51
C GLN A 89 3.65 -16.01 -9.68
N ILE A 90 4.64 -15.74 -10.52
CA ILE A 90 5.02 -14.38 -10.90
C ILE A 90 4.31 -14.04 -12.21
N LEU A 91 3.53 -12.97 -12.22
CA LEU A 91 2.78 -12.50 -13.38
C LEU A 91 3.52 -11.36 -14.09
N GLY A 92 3.44 -11.35 -15.43
CA GLY A 92 4.01 -10.32 -16.30
C GLY A 92 2.96 -9.30 -16.78
N PRO A 93 3.37 -8.14 -17.34
CA PRO A 93 4.75 -7.73 -17.61
C PRO A 93 5.54 -7.32 -16.35
N GLN A 94 6.85 -7.57 -16.36
CA GLN A 94 7.80 -7.11 -15.34
C GLN A 94 8.51 -5.84 -15.80
N ASN A 95 9.12 -5.11 -14.87
CA ASN A 95 9.84 -3.87 -15.12
C ASN A 95 8.97 -2.73 -15.69
N VAL A 96 7.72 -2.63 -15.24
CA VAL A 96 6.81 -1.53 -15.60
C VAL A 96 7.13 -0.28 -14.78
N GLU A 97 7.25 0.87 -15.41
CA GLU A 97 7.56 2.13 -14.72
C GLU A 97 6.34 2.72 -13.97
N TYR A 98 6.61 3.35 -12.82
CA TYR A 98 5.67 4.15 -12.04
C TYR A 98 6.31 5.45 -11.55
N LYS A 99 5.49 6.51 -11.46
CA LYS A 99 5.74 7.69 -10.63
C LYS A 99 5.24 7.38 -9.22
N LYS A 100 6.09 7.55 -8.21
CA LYS A 100 5.72 7.42 -6.80
C LYS A 100 5.64 8.80 -6.15
N TYR A 101 4.44 9.20 -5.75
CA TYR A 101 4.22 10.33 -4.85
C TYR A 101 4.32 9.86 -3.41
N SER A 102 5.04 10.58 -2.57
CA SER A 102 5.22 10.26 -1.16
C SER A 102 5.08 11.51 -0.31
N VAL A 103 3.96 11.62 0.41
CA VAL A 103 3.64 12.80 1.20
C VAL A 103 3.24 12.40 2.61
N LYS A 104 3.46 13.31 3.55
CA LYS A 104 3.05 13.14 4.95
C LYS A 104 2.38 14.39 5.49
N LEU A 105 1.55 14.19 6.52
CA LEU A 105 0.85 15.28 7.19
C LEU A 105 1.81 16.07 8.07
N LYS A 106 1.63 17.39 8.06
CA LYS A 106 2.34 18.32 8.93
C LYS A 106 1.45 19.49 9.31
N VAL A 107 1.63 20.01 10.53
CA VAL A 107 1.01 21.27 10.95
C VAL A 107 1.69 22.43 10.24
N LYS A 108 0.90 23.35 9.68
CA LYS A 108 1.40 24.59 9.06
C LYS A 108 2.20 25.42 10.05
N ALA A 109 3.13 26.22 9.55
CA ALA A 109 3.85 27.20 10.36
C ALA A 109 2.90 28.23 10.98
N HIS A 110 1.85 28.61 10.24
CA HIS A 110 0.78 29.49 10.67
C HIS A 110 -0.57 28.79 10.48
N PRO A 111 -0.98 27.91 11.43
CA PRO A 111 -2.28 27.26 11.35
C PRO A 111 -3.42 28.29 11.56
N THR A 112 -4.62 27.92 11.14
CA THR A 112 -5.82 28.74 11.36
C THR A 112 -6.05 29.02 12.85
N LYS A 113 -6.68 30.16 13.15
CA LYS A 113 -7.11 30.54 14.50
C LYS A 113 -8.42 29.87 14.94
N ALA A 114 -9.02 29.05 14.08
CA ALA A 114 -10.26 28.34 14.39
C ALA A 114 -10.08 27.28 15.49
N LEU A 115 -8.87 26.74 15.64
CA LEU A 115 -8.53 25.76 16.66
C LEU A 115 -7.87 26.41 17.87
N SER A 116 -8.06 25.79 19.05
CA SER A 116 -7.34 26.20 20.26
C SER A 116 -5.84 25.90 20.15
N GLU A 117 -5.01 26.63 20.89
CA GLU A 117 -3.57 26.35 20.97
C GLU A 117 -3.29 24.94 21.49
N ASP A 118 -4.11 24.48 22.45
CA ASP A 118 -4.03 23.12 23.00
C ASP A 118 -4.29 22.06 21.93
N ASP A 119 -5.30 22.25 21.06
CA ASP A 119 -5.58 21.32 19.96
C ASP A 119 -4.43 21.29 18.95
N ILE A 120 -3.90 22.45 18.58
CA ILE A 120 -2.74 22.55 17.68
C ILE A 120 -1.54 21.82 18.29
N ASN A 121 -1.29 21.99 19.59
CA ASN A 121 -0.20 21.32 20.28
C ASN A 121 -0.40 19.79 20.38
N ASN A 122 -1.63 19.33 20.61
CA ASN A 122 -1.95 17.90 20.58
C ASN A 122 -1.75 17.29 19.19
N ILE A 123 -2.19 17.99 18.13
CA ILE A 123 -1.98 17.58 16.73
C ILE A 123 -0.48 17.50 16.41
N LYS A 124 0.30 18.51 16.80
CA LYS A 124 1.77 18.48 16.64
C LYS A 124 2.39 17.30 17.38
N ALA A 125 2.03 17.11 18.65
CA ALA A 125 2.54 16.00 19.47
C ALA A 125 2.21 14.63 18.85
N TYR A 126 1.07 14.49 18.20
CA TYR A 126 0.70 13.30 17.46
C TYR A 126 1.55 13.10 16.20
N LEU A 127 1.66 14.12 15.33
CA LEU A 127 2.37 14.01 14.05
C LEU A 127 3.89 13.88 14.24
N ASP A 128 4.49 14.60 15.20
CA ASP A 128 5.93 14.61 15.45
C ASP A 128 6.44 13.31 16.08
N ASN A 129 5.60 12.60 16.86
CA ASN A 129 5.95 11.32 17.49
C ASN A 129 5.52 10.10 16.70
N SER A 130 4.81 10.25 15.59
CA SER A 130 4.47 9.12 14.74
C SER A 130 5.76 8.55 14.14
N GLU A 131 6.28 7.44 14.71
CA GLU A 131 7.54 6.80 14.29
C GLU A 131 7.59 6.45 12.78
N SER A 132 6.42 6.38 12.16
CA SER A 132 6.20 6.01 10.77
C SER A 132 5.86 7.19 9.86
N GLY A 133 5.56 8.37 10.41
CA GLY A 133 4.87 9.43 9.67
C GLY A 133 3.46 9.00 9.29
N GLU A 134 2.47 9.87 9.51
CA GLU A 134 1.21 9.70 8.80
C GLU A 134 1.48 9.99 7.33
N ASP A 135 1.73 8.91 6.58
CA ASP A 135 2.21 8.91 5.20
C ASP A 135 1.16 8.32 4.27
N ILE A 136 1.09 8.86 3.05
CA ILE A 136 0.45 8.23 1.90
C ILE A 136 1.45 8.11 0.75
N TYR A 137 1.47 6.93 0.13
CA TYR A 137 2.25 6.64 -1.06
C TYR A 137 1.32 6.32 -2.22
N ILE A 138 1.48 7.00 -3.34
CA ILE A 138 0.69 6.78 -4.55
C ILE A 138 1.64 6.43 -5.68
N PHE A 139 1.57 5.21 -6.18
CA PHE A 139 2.26 4.79 -7.40
C PHE A 139 1.29 4.92 -8.57
N MET A 140 1.67 5.66 -9.61
CA MET A 140 0.88 5.83 -10.83
C MET A 140 1.71 5.51 -12.06
N LYS A 141 1.10 4.90 -13.09
CA LYS A 141 1.77 4.74 -14.39
C LYS A 141 2.18 6.11 -14.98
N PRO A 142 3.25 6.19 -15.79
CA PRO A 142 3.85 7.46 -16.21
C PRO A 142 2.97 8.34 -17.11
N ASP A 143 1.98 7.75 -17.79
CA ASP A 143 0.95 8.41 -18.60
C ASP A 143 -0.14 9.13 -17.76
N LEU A 144 -0.15 8.86 -16.44
CA LEU A 144 -1.00 9.54 -15.46
C LEU A 144 -0.25 10.67 -14.73
N ASN A 145 -1.04 11.59 -14.19
CA ASN A 145 -0.61 12.67 -13.30
C ASN A 145 -1.61 12.80 -12.13
N ILE A 146 -1.29 13.65 -11.16
CA ILE A 146 -2.09 13.81 -9.94
C ILE A 146 -3.46 14.41 -10.30
N SER A 147 -3.52 15.39 -11.22
CA SER A 147 -4.80 15.96 -11.63
C SER A 147 -5.76 14.94 -12.25
N LYS A 148 -5.29 14.07 -13.15
CA LYS A 148 -6.13 12.99 -13.73
C LYS A 148 -6.62 12.01 -12.66
N PHE A 149 -5.74 11.64 -11.72
CA PHE A 149 -6.09 10.77 -10.61
C PHE A 149 -7.16 11.40 -9.71
N LEU A 150 -7.02 12.69 -9.37
CA LEU A 150 -7.99 13.42 -8.56
C LEU A 150 -9.33 13.59 -9.27
N ASN A 151 -9.34 13.91 -10.56
CA ASN A 151 -10.57 13.98 -11.34
C ASN A 151 -11.33 12.65 -11.30
N TYR A 152 -10.63 11.54 -11.51
CA TYR A 152 -11.22 10.21 -11.37
C TYR A 152 -11.83 9.98 -9.98
N LEU A 153 -11.11 10.33 -8.90
CA LEU A 153 -11.68 10.20 -7.55
C LEU A 153 -12.92 11.09 -7.34
N ASN A 154 -12.93 12.29 -7.89
CA ASN A 154 -14.10 13.18 -7.79
C ASN A 154 -15.31 12.63 -8.56
N ASP A 155 -15.09 12.00 -9.72
CA ASP A 155 -16.16 11.44 -10.55
C ASP A 155 -16.75 10.15 -9.97
N PHE A 156 -15.91 9.29 -9.40
CA PHE A 156 -16.31 7.95 -8.92
C PHE A 156 -16.55 7.89 -7.40
N GLY A 157 -16.19 8.93 -6.65
CA GLY A 157 -16.38 9.02 -5.21
C GLY A 157 -15.35 8.23 -4.41
N SER A 158 -15.79 7.49 -3.40
CA SER A 158 -14.88 6.80 -2.48
C SER A 158 -14.36 5.48 -3.07
N LEU A 159 -13.05 5.27 -2.99
CA LEU A 159 -12.44 3.99 -3.33
C LEU A 159 -12.79 2.92 -2.28
N LYS A 160 -13.20 1.74 -2.75
CA LYS A 160 -13.15 0.51 -1.94
C LYS A 160 -11.69 0.16 -1.69
N CYS A 161 -11.34 -0.24 -0.47
CA CYS A 161 -10.01 -0.80 -0.23
C CYS A 161 -9.90 -2.20 -0.89
N ASP A 162 -8.68 -2.68 -1.14
CA ASP A 162 -8.45 -3.94 -1.86
C ASP A 162 -9.15 -5.15 -1.22
N LYS A 163 -9.39 -5.09 0.09
CA LYS A 163 -10.11 -6.12 0.83
C LYS A 163 -11.60 -6.16 0.47
N ASP A 164 -12.21 -5.02 0.20
CA ASP A 164 -13.65 -4.86 0.00
C ASP A 164 -14.05 -4.91 -1.49
N ILE A 165 -13.08 -5.15 -2.38
CA ILE A 165 -13.34 -5.38 -3.81
C ILE A 165 -14.09 -6.70 -3.98
N ASP A 166 -15.00 -6.81 -4.94
CA ASP A 166 -15.76 -8.04 -5.19
C ASP A 166 -14.89 -9.16 -5.79
N ASP A 167 -15.22 -10.42 -5.51
CA ASP A 167 -14.41 -11.59 -5.88
C ASP A 167 -14.16 -11.69 -7.39
N ASP A 168 -15.21 -11.51 -8.17
CA ASP A 168 -15.20 -11.52 -9.63
C ASP A 168 -14.20 -10.51 -10.19
N ILE A 169 -14.15 -9.32 -9.58
CA ILE A 169 -13.23 -8.24 -9.95
C ILE A 169 -11.81 -8.63 -9.54
N CYS A 170 -11.62 -9.19 -8.36
CA CYS A 170 -10.31 -9.68 -7.90
C CYS A 170 -9.75 -10.77 -8.83
N GLN A 171 -10.59 -11.68 -9.34
CA GLN A 171 -10.16 -12.70 -10.31
C GLN A 171 -9.66 -12.09 -11.61
N ILE A 172 -10.33 -11.07 -12.14
CA ILE A 172 -9.91 -10.35 -13.34
C ILE A 172 -8.61 -9.58 -13.07
N ASN A 173 -8.59 -8.86 -11.94
CA ASN A 173 -7.47 -8.03 -11.52
C ASN A 173 -6.22 -8.86 -11.21
N ARG A 174 -6.36 -10.15 -10.87
CA ARG A 174 -5.24 -11.08 -10.67
C ARG A 174 -4.28 -11.07 -11.84
N GLU A 175 -4.77 -11.07 -13.08
CA GLU A 175 -3.93 -11.12 -14.29
C GLU A 175 -3.47 -9.73 -14.78
N GLN A 176 -3.99 -8.66 -14.20
CA GLN A 176 -3.70 -7.30 -14.62
C GLN A 176 -2.69 -6.58 -13.71
N ILE A 177 -2.13 -5.50 -14.23
CA ILE A 177 -1.27 -4.59 -13.47
C ILE A 177 -1.99 -3.25 -13.26
N PRO A 178 -2.13 -2.79 -12.01
CA PRO A 178 -2.90 -1.61 -11.69
C PRO A 178 -2.32 -0.34 -12.30
N LYS A 179 -3.17 0.58 -12.77
CA LYS A 179 -2.80 1.94 -13.18
C LYS A 179 -2.35 2.79 -11.98
N VAL A 180 -3.00 2.60 -10.82
CA VAL A 180 -2.68 3.29 -9.56
C VAL A 180 -2.66 2.32 -8.38
N LEU A 181 -1.70 2.46 -7.48
CA LEU A 181 -1.60 1.76 -6.21
C LEU A 181 -1.41 2.78 -5.08
N ILE A 182 -2.25 2.73 -4.05
CA ILE A 182 -2.24 3.69 -2.96
C ILE A 182 -2.03 2.97 -1.63
N TYR A 183 -0.95 3.29 -0.94
CA TYR A 183 -0.73 2.83 0.42
C TYR A 183 -0.93 4.01 1.36
N ILE A 184 -1.71 3.80 2.41
CA ILE A 184 -1.86 4.75 3.49
C ILE A 184 -1.51 4.09 4.82
N TYR A 185 -0.72 4.77 5.64
CA TYR A 185 -0.31 4.21 6.93
C TYR A 185 -1.52 4.03 7.88
N LYS A 186 -2.42 5.01 7.94
CA LYS A 186 -3.70 4.95 8.67
C LYS A 186 -4.88 5.26 7.74
N PRO A 187 -5.75 4.28 7.45
CA PRO A 187 -6.88 4.44 6.53
C PRO A 187 -7.82 5.59 6.92
N GLU A 188 -7.96 5.88 8.21
CA GLU A 188 -8.83 6.93 8.73
C GLU A 188 -8.43 8.33 8.20
N PHE A 189 -7.18 8.51 7.79
CA PHE A 189 -6.70 9.76 7.18
C PHE A 189 -6.81 9.81 5.66
N PHE A 190 -7.36 8.78 5.00
CA PHE A 190 -7.42 8.73 3.54
C PHE A 190 -8.12 9.96 2.95
N ASN A 191 -9.30 10.29 3.48
CA ASN A 191 -10.04 11.48 3.04
C ASN A 191 -9.28 12.78 3.32
N CYS A 192 -8.58 12.89 4.46
CA CYS A 192 -7.75 14.05 4.77
C CYS A 192 -6.65 14.23 3.70
N PHE A 193 -5.97 13.14 3.32
CA PHE A 193 -4.96 13.19 2.27
C PHE A 193 -5.54 13.56 0.92
N ILE A 194 -6.64 12.95 0.48
CA ILE A 194 -7.23 13.25 -0.82
C ILE A 194 -7.62 14.73 -0.91
N LYS A 195 -8.22 15.30 0.15
CA LYS A 195 -8.57 16.73 0.21
C LYS A 195 -7.33 17.63 0.10
N LEU A 196 -6.30 17.34 0.87
CA LEU A 196 -5.05 18.12 0.84
C LEU A 196 -4.30 17.94 -0.49
N ILE A 197 -4.25 16.74 -1.06
CA ILE A 197 -3.63 16.48 -2.37
C ILE A 197 -4.37 17.23 -3.46
N ASN A 198 -5.71 17.28 -3.39
CA ASN A 198 -6.52 18.08 -4.30
C ASN A 198 -6.15 19.57 -4.21
N PHE A 199 -6.13 20.10 -2.98
CA PHE A 199 -5.79 21.50 -2.71
C PHE A 199 -4.35 21.88 -3.14
N TYR A 200 -3.37 20.98 -2.93
CA TYR A 200 -1.96 21.21 -3.25
C TYR A 200 -1.52 20.61 -4.60
N SER A 201 -2.44 20.18 -5.44
CA SER A 201 -2.16 19.41 -6.67
C SER A 201 -1.12 20.07 -7.56
N ASN A 202 -1.25 21.36 -7.85
CA ASN A 202 -0.30 22.14 -8.65
C ASN A 202 1.14 22.13 -8.07
N SER A 203 1.26 22.23 -6.75
CA SER A 203 2.55 22.19 -6.04
C SER A 203 3.17 20.79 -6.04
N LEU A 204 2.33 19.74 -5.97
CA LEU A 204 2.78 18.35 -6.04
C LEU A 204 3.26 17.97 -7.45
N GLU A 205 2.61 18.47 -8.50
CA GLU A 205 3.00 18.18 -9.88
C GLU A 205 4.30 18.89 -10.28
N SER A 206 4.49 20.13 -9.83
CA SER A 206 5.70 20.92 -10.12
C SER A 206 6.89 20.55 -9.21
N GLY A 207 6.64 20.04 -8.00
CA GLY A 207 7.65 19.73 -7.01
C GLY A 207 8.32 18.37 -7.19
N SER A 208 9.57 18.35 -7.67
CA SER A 208 10.37 17.12 -7.84
C SER A 208 10.68 16.39 -6.52
N SER A 209 10.53 17.03 -5.36
CA SER A 209 10.74 16.43 -4.05
C SER A 209 9.62 15.47 -3.63
N TYR A 210 8.42 15.61 -4.19
CA TYR A 210 7.27 14.78 -3.86
C TYR A 210 7.18 13.50 -4.70
N CYS A 211 7.75 13.54 -5.91
CA CYS A 211 7.62 12.49 -6.92
C CYS A 211 8.97 11.83 -7.22
N SER A 212 8.99 10.50 -7.26
CA SER A 212 10.18 9.72 -7.61
C SER A 212 9.85 8.57 -8.55
N ARG A 213 10.71 8.31 -9.53
CA ARG A 213 10.51 7.21 -10.48
C ARG A 213 10.85 5.87 -9.85
N HIS A 214 9.96 4.91 -10.02
CA HIS A 214 10.07 3.54 -9.56
C HIS A 214 9.74 2.59 -10.70
N VAL A 215 10.16 1.34 -10.55
CA VAL A 215 9.89 0.25 -11.48
C VAL A 215 9.25 -0.88 -10.68
N LEU A 216 8.09 -1.35 -11.13
CA LEU A 216 7.48 -2.59 -10.69
C LEU A 216 8.35 -3.75 -11.20
N THR A 217 9.16 -4.32 -10.31
CA THR A 217 9.98 -5.50 -10.57
C THR A 217 9.09 -6.69 -10.94
N GLY A 218 7.93 -6.84 -10.29
CA GLY A 218 6.98 -7.87 -10.65
C GLY A 218 5.78 -7.93 -9.71
N LYS A 219 4.72 -8.60 -10.19
CA LYS A 219 3.54 -8.98 -9.41
C LYS A 219 3.64 -10.46 -9.08
N VAL A 220 3.48 -10.80 -7.81
CA VAL A 220 3.45 -12.16 -7.30
C VAL A 220 2.05 -12.43 -6.79
N VAL A 221 1.42 -13.50 -7.26
CA VAL A 221 0.09 -13.91 -6.78
C VAL A 221 0.12 -15.33 -6.26
N GLN A 222 -0.82 -15.68 -5.38
CA GLN A 222 -0.92 -17.05 -4.90
C GLN A 222 -1.33 -18.01 -6.03
N ARG A 223 -0.75 -19.21 -6.01
CA ARG A 223 -1.20 -20.31 -6.87
C ARG A 223 -2.61 -20.75 -6.45
N GLN A 224 -3.48 -20.93 -7.43
CA GLN A 224 -4.82 -21.47 -7.19
C GLN A 224 -4.78 -22.97 -6.90
N ASP A 225 -3.82 -23.69 -7.47
CA ASP A 225 -3.63 -25.14 -7.37
C ASP A 225 -2.61 -25.55 -6.30
N SER A 226 -2.43 -24.75 -5.25
CA SER A 226 -1.42 -25.01 -4.22
C SER A 226 -1.78 -26.25 -3.37
N SER A 227 -0.87 -27.22 -3.31
CA SER A 227 -0.96 -28.34 -2.36
C SER A 227 -0.59 -27.94 -0.93
N TYR A 228 0.15 -26.83 -0.78
CA TYR A 228 0.65 -26.30 0.48
C TYR A 228 -0.35 -25.36 1.18
N MET A 229 -1.19 -24.66 0.41
CA MET A 229 -2.15 -23.66 0.91
C MET A 229 -3.56 -23.97 0.43
N SER A 230 -4.47 -24.25 1.36
CA SER A 230 -5.88 -24.48 1.03
C SER A 230 -6.54 -23.21 0.48
N ILE A 231 -7.18 -23.33 -0.70
CA ILE A 231 -7.96 -22.27 -1.36
C ILE A 231 -9.01 -21.70 -0.40
N LYS A 232 -9.72 -22.57 0.33
CA LYS A 232 -10.80 -22.20 1.25
C LYS A 232 -10.33 -21.31 2.40
N GLU A 233 -9.04 -21.36 2.74
CA GLU A 233 -8.50 -20.61 3.86
C GLU A 233 -7.82 -19.31 3.44
N THR A 234 -7.56 -19.13 2.14
CA THR A 234 -6.64 -18.09 1.68
C THR A 234 -7.15 -17.22 0.54
N GLU A 235 -8.23 -17.58 -0.16
CA GLU A 235 -8.80 -16.79 -1.28
C GLU A 235 -7.71 -16.37 -2.29
N PRO A 236 -7.10 -17.33 -3.01
CA PRO A 236 -5.85 -17.13 -3.75
C PRO A 236 -5.86 -15.99 -4.77
N HIS A 237 -7.02 -15.69 -5.36
CA HIS A 237 -7.19 -14.60 -6.34
C HIS A 237 -7.03 -13.20 -5.72
N ARG A 238 -7.14 -13.06 -4.40
CA ARG A 238 -6.97 -11.79 -3.69
C ARG A 238 -5.56 -11.57 -3.16
N ASN A 239 -4.79 -12.65 -3.03
CA ASN A 239 -3.43 -12.61 -2.50
C ASN A 239 -2.43 -12.17 -3.57
N CYS A 240 -2.15 -10.86 -3.59
CA CYS A 240 -1.22 -10.24 -4.54
C CYS A 240 -0.16 -9.40 -3.80
N ALA A 241 1.11 -9.57 -4.17
CA ALA A 241 2.22 -8.75 -3.73
C ALA A 241 2.93 -8.12 -4.94
N TYR A 242 3.12 -6.80 -4.91
CA TYR A 242 3.81 -6.04 -5.94
C TYR A 242 5.16 -5.58 -5.42
N PHE A 243 6.23 -5.83 -6.15
CA PHE A 243 7.57 -5.44 -5.74
C PHE A 243 8.08 -4.28 -6.57
N PHE A 244 8.52 -3.22 -5.91
CA PHE A 244 9.04 -2.01 -6.54
C PHE A 244 10.51 -1.81 -6.23
N ARG A 245 11.23 -1.25 -7.19
CA ARG A 245 12.58 -0.68 -7.01
C ARG A 245 12.62 0.76 -7.48
N PRO A 246 13.40 1.64 -6.83
CA PRO A 246 13.73 2.94 -7.40
C PRO A 246 14.34 2.80 -8.79
N PHE A 247 13.96 3.65 -9.74
CA PHE A 247 14.39 3.58 -11.14
C PHE A 247 15.93 3.62 -11.30
N LYS A 248 16.61 4.37 -10.43
CA LYS A 248 18.08 4.53 -10.45
C LYS A 248 18.87 3.29 -9.98
N LEU A 249 18.21 2.28 -9.42
CA LEU A 249 18.88 1.07 -8.90
C LEU A 249 18.84 -0.04 -9.94
N ASP A 250 20.01 -0.58 -10.29
CA ASP A 250 20.16 -1.59 -11.35
C ASP A 250 20.08 -3.06 -10.86
N HIS A 251 20.02 -3.28 -9.55
CA HIS A 251 19.85 -4.61 -8.95
C HIS A 251 18.36 -4.97 -8.76
N ASN A 252 18.06 -6.27 -8.64
CA ASN A 252 16.71 -6.80 -8.46
C ASN A 252 15.73 -6.42 -9.59
N LYS A 253 16.18 -6.57 -10.84
CA LYS A 253 15.37 -6.38 -12.05
C LYS A 253 14.25 -7.42 -12.21
N CYS A 254 14.32 -8.53 -11.47
CA CYS A 254 13.28 -9.55 -11.41
C CYS A 254 13.07 -10.01 -9.97
N ILE A 255 11.97 -10.71 -9.72
CA ILE A 255 11.73 -11.39 -8.46
C ILE A 255 12.65 -12.61 -8.40
N ASN A 256 13.49 -12.67 -7.37
CA ASN A 256 14.41 -13.78 -7.13
C ASN A 256 14.59 -14.02 -5.62
N ASP A 257 15.30 -15.09 -5.28
CA ASP A 257 15.58 -15.48 -3.90
C ASP A 257 16.21 -14.35 -3.07
N GLU A 258 17.21 -13.66 -3.63
CA GLU A 258 17.90 -12.56 -2.95
C GLU A 258 16.94 -11.41 -2.62
N LEU A 259 16.06 -11.03 -3.56
CA LEU A 259 15.05 -10.01 -3.33
C LEU A 259 14.11 -10.43 -2.20
N LEU A 260 13.56 -11.65 -2.23
CA LEU A 260 12.61 -12.12 -1.21
C LEU A 260 13.25 -12.18 0.18
N LYS A 261 14.50 -12.64 0.28
CA LYS A 261 15.26 -12.69 1.55
C LYS A 261 15.43 -11.32 2.21
N ARG A 262 15.49 -10.22 1.43
CA ARG A 262 15.51 -8.85 1.97
C ARG A 262 14.24 -8.47 2.72
N PHE A 263 13.14 -9.20 2.52
CA PHE A 263 11.87 -9.03 3.24
C PHE A 263 11.65 -10.04 4.37
N SER A 264 12.68 -10.79 4.78
CA SER A 264 12.61 -11.72 5.94
C SER A 264 12.14 -11.05 7.25
N LYS A 265 12.40 -9.75 7.44
CA LYS A 265 11.84 -8.98 8.56
C LYS A 265 10.31 -8.86 8.52
N VAL A 266 9.71 -8.87 7.33
CA VAL A 266 8.24 -8.89 7.18
C VAL A 266 7.71 -10.23 7.67
N PHE A 267 8.33 -11.35 7.28
CA PHE A 267 8.00 -12.68 7.78
C PHE A 267 8.02 -12.75 9.32
N GLN A 268 9.04 -12.17 9.97
CA GLN A 268 9.14 -12.12 11.44
C GLN A 268 8.02 -11.34 12.13
N ARG A 269 7.34 -10.45 11.40
CA ARG A 269 6.24 -9.61 11.92
C ARG A 269 4.86 -10.18 11.64
N VAL A 270 4.76 -11.28 10.88
CA VAL A 270 3.48 -11.91 10.58
C VAL A 270 2.91 -12.53 11.86
N GLU A 271 1.73 -12.09 12.28
CA GLU A 271 1.02 -12.67 13.42
C GLU A 271 0.19 -13.88 12.99
N PHE A 272 0.79 -15.07 13.03
CA PHE A 272 0.12 -16.33 12.65
C PHE A 272 -1.17 -16.64 13.43
N ARG A 273 -1.40 -15.96 14.57
CA ARG A 273 -2.57 -16.15 15.44
C ARG A 273 -3.71 -15.16 15.14
N ASN A 274 -3.47 -14.14 14.33
CA ASN A 274 -4.44 -13.08 14.07
C ASN A 274 -4.92 -13.14 12.63
N THR A 275 -5.89 -14.02 12.36
CA THR A 275 -6.43 -14.29 11.01
C THR A 275 -7.18 -13.12 10.37
N LYS A 276 -7.28 -11.96 11.05
CA LYS A 276 -8.09 -10.81 10.64
C LYS A 276 -7.30 -9.50 10.50
N SER A 277 -5.97 -9.55 10.43
CA SER A 277 -5.07 -8.38 10.35
C SER A 277 -5.17 -7.57 9.03
N SER A 278 -6.36 -7.40 8.45
CA SER A 278 -6.54 -6.56 7.27
C SER A 278 -6.66 -5.10 7.70
N ASN A 279 -5.58 -4.32 7.57
CA ASN A 279 -5.60 -2.94 8.02
C ASN A 279 -6.28 -1.95 7.03
N HIS A 280 -6.99 -2.39 5.97
CA HIS A 280 -7.63 -1.52 4.93
C HIS A 280 -6.69 -0.40 4.38
N ARG A 281 -5.38 -0.67 4.35
CA ARG A 281 -4.31 0.31 4.01
C ARG A 281 -3.99 0.40 2.53
N PHE A 282 -4.55 -0.49 1.73
CA PHE A 282 -4.17 -0.70 0.34
C PHE A 282 -5.41 -0.54 -0.56
N TYR A 283 -5.21 0.17 -1.68
CA TYR A 283 -6.20 0.50 -2.68
C TYR A 283 -5.54 0.42 -4.06
N SER A 284 -6.17 -0.28 -4.99
CA SER A 284 -5.70 -0.47 -6.35
C SER A 284 -6.74 -0.03 -7.38
N ILE A 285 -6.28 0.64 -8.43
CA ILE A 285 -7.11 1.06 -9.56
C ILE A 285 -6.50 0.47 -10.82
N TYR A 286 -7.23 -0.39 -11.53
CA TYR A 286 -6.75 -1.10 -12.72
C TYR A 286 -7.10 -0.38 -14.00
N ASP A 287 -8.35 0.06 -14.11
CA ASP A 287 -8.82 0.92 -15.19
C ASP A 287 -9.39 2.22 -14.65
N MET A 288 -9.02 3.34 -15.29
CA MET A 288 -9.52 4.67 -14.95
C MET A 288 -10.82 4.99 -15.70
N GLU A 289 -11.21 4.15 -16.68
CA GLU A 289 -12.43 4.33 -17.48
C GLU A 289 -13.63 3.54 -16.90
N CYS A 290 -13.39 2.61 -15.96
CA CYS A 290 -14.42 1.77 -15.35
C CYS A 290 -14.30 1.75 -13.83
N ALA A 291 -15.36 2.16 -13.12
CA ALA A 291 -15.55 1.77 -11.72
C ALA A 291 -15.47 0.24 -11.64
N ASN A 292 -14.91 -0.29 -10.55
CA ASN A 292 -14.91 -1.72 -10.25
C ASN A 292 -16.31 -2.35 -10.47
N ASP A 293 -17.38 -1.61 -10.17
CA ASP A 293 -18.78 -2.05 -10.32
C ASP A 293 -19.29 -2.15 -11.78
N LYS A 294 -18.50 -1.72 -12.79
CA LYS A 294 -18.85 -1.75 -14.22
C LYS A 294 -18.12 -2.84 -15.01
N ILE A 295 -17.27 -3.63 -14.37
CA ILE A 295 -16.62 -4.77 -15.03
C ILE A 295 -17.67 -5.88 -15.20
N ASN A 296 -18.40 -5.76 -16.30
CA ASN A 296 -19.43 -6.70 -16.70
C ASN A 296 -18.73 -8.00 -17.15
N ILE A 297 -18.61 -8.99 -16.26
CA ILE A 297 -18.33 -10.35 -16.70
C ILE A 297 -19.53 -10.77 -17.52
N LYS A 298 -19.41 -10.67 -18.85
CA LYS A 298 -20.26 -11.46 -19.73
C LYS A 298 -20.00 -12.92 -19.38
N THR A 299 -20.82 -13.45 -18.50
CA THR A 299 -20.93 -14.88 -18.23
C THR A 299 -21.66 -15.48 -19.43
N ASN A 300 -20.90 -15.84 -20.45
CA ASN A 300 -21.25 -16.78 -21.51
C ASN A 300 -19.90 -17.44 -21.87
N ASP A 301 -19.63 -18.72 -21.60
CA ASP A 301 -20.54 -19.84 -21.72
C ASP A 301 -20.35 -20.85 -20.59
N LYS A 302 -21.49 -21.31 -20.09
CA LYS A 302 -21.61 -22.59 -19.41
C LYS A 302 -20.96 -23.65 -20.29
N ILE A 303 -20.05 -24.38 -19.67
CA ILE A 303 -19.79 -25.80 -19.88
C ILE A 303 -21.05 -26.48 -20.45
N ASN A 304 -21.06 -26.72 -21.75
CA ASN A 304 -21.79 -27.82 -22.34
C ASN A 304 -20.74 -28.84 -22.76
N ILE A 305 -20.46 -29.76 -21.84
CA ILE A 305 -19.90 -31.07 -22.20
C ILE A 305 -21.01 -31.79 -22.95
N LYS A 306 -20.92 -31.84 -24.28
CA LYS A 306 -21.25 -33.02 -25.08
C LYS A 306 -20.32 -33.07 -26.29
N ASN A 307 -19.72 -34.23 -26.48
CA ASN A 307 -18.88 -34.62 -27.59
C ASN A 307 -19.51 -34.25 -28.94
N ASP A 308 -18.72 -33.78 -29.89
CA ASP A 308 -18.53 -34.40 -31.21
C ASP A 308 -17.58 -33.58 -32.09
N ASP A 309 -16.94 -34.29 -33.00
CA ASP A 309 -15.73 -33.95 -33.77
C ASP A 309 -15.80 -32.73 -34.70
N ASN A 310 -14.59 -32.25 -35.04
CA ASN A 310 -14.22 -31.42 -36.20
C ASN A 310 -14.72 -29.95 -36.23
N PHE A 311 -13.79 -28.98 -36.20
CA PHE A 311 -13.24 -28.39 -37.43
C PHE A 311 -12.18 -27.32 -37.11
N ASN A 312 -11.05 -27.43 -37.80
CA ASN A 312 -10.00 -26.42 -37.92
C ASN A 312 -10.55 -25.04 -38.32
N LYS A 313 -10.04 -23.98 -37.69
CA LYS A 313 -9.56 -22.78 -38.39
C LYS A 313 -8.52 -22.05 -37.55
N LYS A 314 -7.29 -22.07 -38.07
CA LYS A 314 -6.17 -21.21 -37.67
C LYS A 314 -6.56 -19.76 -37.92
N ASP A 315 -6.33 -18.88 -36.95
CA ASP A 315 -5.89 -17.52 -37.23
C ASP A 315 -4.52 -17.34 -36.59
N SER A 316 -3.53 -17.12 -37.44
CA SER A 316 -2.10 -17.07 -37.16
C SER A 316 -1.70 -15.77 -36.44
N LEU A 317 -0.80 -15.91 -35.46
CA LEU A 317 -0.06 -14.80 -34.85
C LEU A 317 0.88 -14.12 -35.88
N PRO A 318 1.15 -12.81 -35.76
CA PRO A 318 2.05 -12.10 -36.67
C PRO A 318 3.52 -12.48 -36.45
N GLU A 319 4.27 -12.60 -37.55
CA GLU A 319 5.71 -12.90 -37.58
C GLU A 319 6.57 -11.70 -37.12
N TYR A 320 7.57 -11.99 -36.29
CA TYR A 320 8.62 -11.04 -35.95
C TYR A 320 9.69 -11.01 -37.04
N SER A 321 9.99 -9.82 -37.56
CA SER A 321 11.13 -9.53 -38.41
C SER A 321 12.46 -9.69 -37.64
N SER A 322 13.32 -10.59 -38.08
CA SER A 322 14.72 -10.67 -37.70
C SER A 322 15.56 -9.82 -38.65
N THR A 323 16.34 -8.87 -38.11
CA THR A 323 17.44 -8.21 -38.83
C THR A 323 18.74 -9.00 -38.67
N GLN A 324 19.50 -8.98 -39.76
CA GLN A 324 20.72 -9.72 -40.11
C GLN A 324 21.89 -9.58 -39.12
#